data_AF-A0AAW6STA5-F1
#
_entry.id   AF-A0AAW6STA5-F1
#
_cell.length_a   1.000
_cell.length_b   1.000
_cell.length_c   1.000
_cell.angle_alpha   90.00
_cell.angle_beta   90.00
_cell.angle_gamma   90.00
#
_symmetry.space_group_name_H-M   'P 1'
#
loop_
_entity.id
_entity.type
_entity.pdbx_description
1 polymer ?
#
loop_
_entity_poly.entity_id
_entity_poly.type
_entity_poly.pdbx_seq_one_letter_code
_entity_poly.pdbx_strand_id
1 'polypeptide(L)'
;MKEFNFKGAGKTRVILDGNFLRIKRKGFLNFANHGMDGEKTIDIYNMSGVQMKEAGSVTSGYLQFIFMGSKENKGGLFAATKDENTIMFIKKEQDMANEIKAYIENIIANKNSSTGPQVQTGSADEIRKFKELLDEGIITEEEFATKKKELLGL
;
A
#
# COMPACT_ATOMS: atom_id res chain seq x y z
N MET A 1 11.85 -4.01 -3.81
CA MET A 1 11.67 -4.71 -2.53
C MET A 1 12.40 -3.95 -1.43
N LYS A 2 11.72 -3.55 -0.37
CA LYS A 2 12.32 -2.94 0.84
C LYS A 2 11.98 -3.77 2.07
N GLU A 3 12.89 -3.84 3.04
CA GLU A 3 12.73 -4.65 4.24
C GLU A 3 13.01 -3.83 5.50
N PHE A 4 12.14 -3.99 6.51
CA PHE A 4 12.23 -3.34 7.81
C PHE A 4 12.21 -4.40 8.92
N ASN A 5 13.14 -4.27 9.87
CA ASN A 5 13.26 -5.21 10.98
C ASN A 5 13.03 -4.48 12.31
N PHE A 6 11.82 -4.59 12.83
CA PHE A 6 11.45 -4.13 14.17
C PHE A 6 11.93 -5.17 15.18
N LYS A 7 12.95 -4.81 15.97
CA LYS A 7 13.56 -5.67 16.99
C LYS A 7 13.10 -5.32 18.40
N GLY A 8 12.52 -4.13 18.56
CA GLY A 8 11.97 -3.64 19.81
C GLY A 8 10.63 -4.29 20.15
N ALA A 9 9.57 -3.48 20.12
CA ALA A 9 8.25 -3.89 20.54
C ALA A 9 7.65 -4.86 19.49
N GLY A 10 7.32 -6.10 19.89
CA GLY A 10 6.62 -7.06 19.02
C GLY A 10 7.46 -7.84 18.00
N LYS A 11 8.76 -7.56 17.87
CA LYS A 11 9.73 -8.33 17.04
C LYS A 11 9.19 -8.76 15.67
N THR A 12 9.01 -7.80 14.78
CA THR A 12 8.35 -7.99 13.48
C THR A 12 9.29 -7.65 12.32
N ARG A 13 9.31 -8.50 11.29
CA ARG A 13 9.93 -8.23 10.00
C ARG A 13 8.84 -7.83 9.02
N VAL A 14 9.05 -6.74 8.29
CA VAL A 14 8.11 -6.19 7.33
C VAL A 14 8.81 -6.08 5.99
N ILE A 15 8.16 -6.54 4.92
CA ILE A 15 8.69 -6.49 3.56
C ILE A 15 7.67 -5.77 2.70
N LEU A 16 8.11 -4.73 1.99
CA LEU A 16 7.34 -4.03 0.98
C LEU A 16 7.81 -4.49 -0.40
N ASP A 17 6.90 -5.11 -1.14
CA ASP A 17 7.16 -5.67 -2.46
C ASP A 17 6.06 -5.28 -3.44
N GLY A 18 6.27 -4.15 -4.12
CA GLY A 18 5.27 -3.54 -4.99
C GLY A 18 3.99 -3.23 -4.20
N ASN A 19 2.88 -3.83 -4.60
CA ASN A 19 1.60 -3.64 -3.92
C ASN A 19 1.39 -4.60 -2.72
N PHE A 20 2.37 -5.43 -2.39
CA PHE A 20 2.26 -6.36 -1.27
C PHE A 20 3.05 -5.90 -0.05
N LEU A 21 2.38 -5.97 1.10
CA LEU A 21 2.95 -5.83 2.43
C LEU A 21 3.02 -7.22 3.06
N ARG A 22 4.23 -7.69 3.38
CA ARG A 22 4.44 -8.97 4.09
C ARG A 22 4.88 -8.70 5.52
N ILE A 23 4.26 -9.38 6.47
CA ILE A 23 4.52 -9.22 7.91
C ILE A 23 4.86 -10.57 8.48
N LYS A 24 6.07 -10.71 9.03
CA LYS A 24 6.54 -11.90 9.72
C LYS A 24 6.87 -11.57 11.17
N ARG A 25 6.17 -12.19 12.12
CA ARG A 25 6.35 -11.97 13.56
C ARG A 25 7.19 -13.08 14.18
N LYS A 26 8.17 -12.71 15.01
CA LYS A 26 9.05 -13.66 15.70
C LYS A 26 8.70 -13.72 17.19
N GLY A 27 8.25 -14.87 17.71
CA GLY A 27 8.06 -15.07 19.16
C GLY A 27 7.34 -16.34 19.59
N PHE A 28 7.72 -16.88 20.76
CA PHE A 28 7.17 -18.09 21.39
C PHE A 28 5.67 -18.00 21.73
N LEU A 29 5.14 -16.79 21.98
CA LEU A 29 3.71 -16.57 22.20
C LEU A 29 2.86 -16.74 20.91
N ASN A 30 3.48 -16.58 19.73
CA ASN A 30 2.83 -16.79 18.44
C ASN A 30 2.68 -18.28 18.12
N PHE A 31 3.63 -19.09 18.59
CA PHE A 31 3.56 -20.56 18.49
C PHE A 31 2.38 -21.13 19.28
N ALA A 32 2.09 -20.58 20.47
CA ALA A 32 1.01 -21.05 21.33
C ALA A 32 -0.41 -20.66 20.84
N ASN A 33 -0.55 -19.53 20.13
CA ASN A 33 -1.86 -19.04 19.66
C ASN A 33 -2.11 -19.26 18.15
N HIS A 34 -1.08 -19.36 17.31
CA HIS A 34 -1.21 -19.34 15.84
C HIS A 34 -0.34 -20.38 15.08
N GLY A 35 0.37 -21.27 15.77
CA GLY A 35 1.20 -22.30 15.12
C GLY A 35 2.50 -21.77 14.49
N MET A 36 3.14 -22.58 13.63
CA MET A 36 4.46 -22.29 13.04
C MET A 36 4.41 -21.18 11.97
N ASP A 37 5.10 -20.07 12.27
CA ASP A 37 5.80 -19.21 11.31
C ASP A 37 4.97 -18.71 10.10
N GLY A 38 3.76 -18.22 10.34
CA GLY A 38 2.93 -17.59 9.30
C GLY A 38 3.43 -16.20 8.92
N GLU A 39 4.05 -16.08 7.74
CA GLU A 39 4.18 -14.80 7.05
C GLU A 39 2.80 -14.37 6.54
N LYS A 40 2.31 -13.21 6.99
CA LYS A 40 1.06 -12.64 6.49
C LYS A 40 1.35 -11.79 5.27
N THR A 41 0.70 -12.08 4.15
CA THR A 41 0.75 -11.24 2.95
C THR A 41 -0.54 -10.43 2.85
N ILE A 42 -0.40 -9.12 2.69
CA ILE A 42 -1.47 -8.14 2.61
C ILE A 42 -1.36 -7.43 1.26
N ASP A 43 -2.47 -7.35 0.55
CA ASP A 43 -2.62 -6.50 -0.62
C ASP A 43 -2.92 -5.06 -0.18
N ILE A 44 -2.04 -4.10 -0.53
CA ILE A 44 -2.17 -2.69 -0.14
C ILE A 44 -3.36 -2.03 -0.87
N TYR A 45 -3.73 -2.46 -2.09
CA TYR A 45 -4.91 -1.95 -2.79
C TYR A 45 -6.20 -2.26 -2.04
N ASN A 46 -6.26 -3.35 -1.27
CA ASN A 46 -7.45 -3.69 -0.46
C ASN A 46 -7.47 -3.00 0.91
N MET A 47 -6.43 -2.23 1.24
CA MET A 47 -6.37 -1.44 2.45
C MET A 47 -7.20 -0.17 2.30
N SER A 48 -7.98 0.16 3.33
CA SER A 48 -8.75 1.41 3.40
C SER A 48 -7.90 2.57 3.91
N GLY A 49 -6.88 2.28 4.73
CA GLY A 49 -6.00 3.30 5.28
C GLY A 49 -5.00 2.73 6.27
N VAL A 50 -4.20 3.64 6.84
CA VAL A 50 -3.21 3.33 7.86
C VAL A 50 -3.33 4.33 9.01
N GLN A 51 -3.36 3.84 10.24
CA GLN A 51 -3.36 4.65 11.46
C GLN A 51 -2.03 4.47 12.17
N MET A 52 -1.45 5.57 12.65
CA MET A 52 -0.22 5.52 13.41
C MET A 52 -0.38 6.27 14.72
N LYS A 53 0.13 5.69 15.80
CA LYS A 53 0.41 6.39 17.05
C LYS A 53 1.90 6.39 17.30
N GLU A 54 2.48 7.57 17.45
CA GLU A 54 3.91 7.74 17.69
C GLU A 54 4.36 7.08 18.99
N ALA A 55 5.62 6.65 19.00
CA ALA A 55 6.26 6.12 20.20
C ALA A 55 6.68 7.27 21.12
N GLY A 56 6.24 7.19 22.38
CA GLY A 56 6.70 8.10 23.42
C GLY A 56 8.10 7.74 23.92
N SER A 57 8.62 8.52 24.86
CA SER A 57 9.89 8.21 25.51
C SER A 57 9.85 6.93 26.35
N VAL A 58 8.66 6.50 26.78
CA VAL A 58 8.43 5.31 27.63
C VAL A 58 7.40 4.35 27.03
N THR A 59 6.53 4.84 26.15
CA THR A 59 5.45 4.05 25.54
C THR A 59 5.83 3.60 24.13
N SER A 60 5.47 2.37 23.78
CA SER A 60 5.60 1.89 22.39
C SER A 60 4.57 2.59 21.49
N GLY A 61 4.99 2.86 20.25
CA GLY A 61 4.11 3.30 19.19
C GLY A 61 3.53 2.10 18.44
N TYR A 62 2.56 2.38 17.57
CA TYR A 62 1.99 1.37 16.70
C TYR A 62 1.58 1.93 15.34
N LEU A 63 1.62 1.06 14.33
CA LEU A 63 1.13 1.27 12.98
C LEU A 63 0.07 0.21 12.69
N GLN A 64 -1.19 0.62 12.55
CA GLN A 64 -2.33 -0.24 12.34
C GLN A 64 -2.87 -0.09 10.92
N PHE A 65 -3.06 -1.22 10.24
CA PHE A 65 -3.62 -1.29 8.90
C PHE A 65 -5.14 -1.46 8.98
N ILE A 66 -5.86 -0.60 8.26
CA ILE A 66 -7.32 -0.56 8.29
C ILE A 66 -7.84 -1.19 7.00
N PHE A 67 -8.72 -2.19 7.13
CA PHE A 67 -9.37 -2.87 6.01
C PHE A 67 -10.88 -2.63 6.02
N MET A 68 -11.50 -2.61 4.84
CA MET A 68 -12.95 -2.49 4.72
C MET A 68 -13.63 -3.70 5.38
N GLY A 69 -14.51 -3.46 6.35
CA GLY A 69 -15.16 -4.52 7.14
C GLY A 69 -14.36 -5.03 8.34
N SER A 70 -13.13 -4.54 8.58
CA SER A 70 -12.44 -4.80 9.84
C SER A 70 -13.12 -4.05 10.99
N LYS A 71 -13.41 -4.74 12.09
CA LYS A 71 -13.86 -4.07 13.32
C LYS A 71 -12.69 -3.25 13.85
N GLU A 72 -12.80 -1.93 13.82
CA GLU A 72 -11.83 -1.05 14.47
C GLU A 72 -11.76 -1.41 15.95
N ASN A 73 -10.60 -1.92 16.37
CA ASN A 73 -10.33 -2.19 17.77
C ASN A 73 -10.13 -0.85 18.49
N LYS A 74 -11.21 -0.28 19.05
CA LYS A 74 -11.20 0.97 19.84
C LYS A 74 -10.43 0.89 21.17
N GLY A 75 -9.67 -0.19 21.42
CA GLY A 75 -9.02 -0.49 22.71
C GLY A 75 -7.61 0.07 22.91
N GLY A 76 -7.10 0.91 21.99
CA GLY A 76 -5.80 1.57 22.14
C GLY A 76 -4.59 0.62 22.15
N LEU A 77 -3.51 0.99 22.87
CA LEU A 77 -2.22 0.28 22.85
C LEU A 77 -2.32 -1.20 23.29
N PHE A 78 -3.21 -1.52 24.23
CA PHE A 78 -3.42 -2.90 24.68
C PHE A 78 -4.09 -3.77 23.61
N ALA A 79 -5.02 -3.21 22.83
CA ALA A 79 -5.61 -3.93 21.70
C ALA A 79 -4.62 -4.09 20.55
N ALA A 80 -3.80 -3.07 20.28
CA ALA A 80 -2.73 -3.10 19.27
C ALA A 80 -1.72 -4.23 19.50
N THR A 81 -1.41 -4.60 20.76
CA THR A 81 -0.50 -5.72 21.06
C THR A 81 -1.02 -7.08 20.62
N LYS A 82 -2.34 -7.23 20.45
CA LYS A 82 -3.02 -8.48 20.08
C LYS A 82 -3.54 -8.47 18.64
N ASP A 83 -3.41 -7.35 17.93
CA ASP A 83 -4.01 -7.14 16.62
C ASP A 83 -3.08 -7.65 15.50
N GLU A 84 -3.58 -8.52 14.63
CA GLU A 84 -2.86 -9.08 13.47
C GLU A 84 -2.58 -8.09 12.34
N ASN A 85 -3.21 -6.92 12.38
CA ASN A 85 -3.05 -5.83 11.43
C ASN A 85 -2.22 -4.69 12.02
N THR A 86 -1.51 -4.91 13.13
CA THR A 86 -0.68 -3.89 13.78
C THR A 86 0.79 -4.26 13.82
N ILE A 87 1.66 -3.29 13.56
CA ILE A 87 3.10 -3.35 13.86
C ILE A 87 3.35 -2.46 15.06
N MET A 88 4.00 -3.00 16.09
CA MET A 88 4.49 -2.19 17.20
C MET A 88 5.94 -1.78 16.95
N PHE A 89 6.32 -0.63 17.49
CA PHE A 89 7.67 -0.12 17.36
C PHE A 89 8.06 0.73 18.57
N ILE A 90 9.36 0.82 18.83
CA ILE A 90 9.91 1.74 19.84
C ILE A 90 10.33 3.06 19.18
N LYS A 91 10.64 4.08 19.98
CA LYS A 91 11.06 5.40 19.48
C LYS A 91 12.23 5.36 18.49
N LYS A 92 13.19 4.44 18.69
CA LYS A 92 14.34 4.24 17.78
C LYS A 92 13.94 3.69 16.39
N GLU A 93 12.72 3.18 16.27
CA GLU A 93 12.19 2.53 15.07
C GLU A 93 11.07 3.37 14.43
N GLN A 94 10.81 4.57 14.96
CA GLN A 94 9.77 5.49 14.48
C GLN A 94 9.95 5.81 12.98
N ASP A 95 11.18 6.04 12.54
CA ASP A 95 11.47 6.38 11.15
C ASP A 95 11.11 5.24 10.19
N MET A 96 11.33 3.98 10.60
CA MET A 96 10.89 2.82 9.81
C MET A 96 9.37 2.76 9.71
N ALA A 97 8.65 3.05 10.79
CA ALA A 97 7.19 3.10 10.78
C ALA A 97 6.66 4.24 9.91
N ASN A 98 7.30 5.42 9.96
CA ASN A 98 6.98 6.56 9.11
C ASN A 98 7.18 6.22 7.63
N GLU A 99 8.26 5.52 7.28
CA GLU A 99 8.53 5.12 5.90
C GLU A 99 7.48 4.12 5.36
N ILE A 100 7.11 3.12 6.17
CA ILE A 100 6.05 2.17 5.80
C ILE A 100 4.71 2.90 5.64
N LYS A 101 4.37 3.82 6.56
CA LYS A 101 3.17 4.66 6.46
C LYS A 101 3.14 5.44 5.15
N ALA A 102 4.21 6.17 4.85
CA ALA A 102 4.31 6.99 3.64
C ALA A 102 4.20 6.15 2.37
N TYR A 103 4.81 4.97 2.35
CA TYR A 103 4.71 4.04 1.22
C TYR A 103 3.27 3.60 0.95
N ILE A 104 2.57 3.19 2.00
CA ILE A 104 1.17 2.74 1.92
C ILE A 104 0.25 3.90 1.52
N GLU A 105 0.42 5.07 2.14
CA GLU A 105 -0.37 6.26 1.81
C GLU A 105 -0.18 6.67 0.35
N ASN A 106 1.03 6.56 -0.20
CA ASN A 106 1.29 6.86 -1.60
C ASN A 106 0.54 5.89 -2.54
N ILE A 107 0.54 4.59 -2.23
CA ILE A 107 -0.20 3.59 -3.02
C ILE A 107 -1.71 3.84 -2.95
N ILE A 108 -2.24 4.11 -1.74
CA ILE A 108 -3.67 4.40 -1.54
C ILE A 108 -4.07 5.71 -2.25
N ALA A 109 -3.23 6.75 -2.18
CA ALA A 109 -3.46 8.01 -2.86
C ALA A 109 -3.47 7.81 -4.38
N ASN A 110 -2.49 7.10 -4.94
CA ASN A 110 -2.44 6.80 -6.37
C ASN A 110 -3.60 5.93 -6.82
N LYS A 111 -4.07 4.99 -6.00
CA LYS A 111 -5.32 4.24 -6.25
C LYS A 111 -6.50 5.20 -6.44
N ASN A 112 -6.65 6.17 -5.55
CA ASN A 112 -7.75 7.15 -5.60
C ASN A 112 -7.56 8.22 -6.70
N SER A 113 -6.32 8.50 -7.11
CA SER A 113 -6.03 9.32 -8.30
C SER A 113 -6.29 8.57 -9.60
N SER A 114 -6.23 7.23 -9.57
CA SER A 114 -6.60 6.32 -10.66
C SER A 114 -8.11 6.01 -10.69
N THR A 115 -8.91 6.63 -9.81
CA THR A 115 -10.38 6.57 -9.82
C THR A 115 -11.04 7.80 -10.45
N GLY A 116 -10.36 8.51 -11.34
CA GLY A 116 -11.01 8.86 -12.60
C GLY A 116 -11.17 7.55 -13.39
N PRO A 117 -12.27 7.31 -14.13
CA PRO A 117 -12.43 6.04 -14.81
C PRO A 117 -11.27 5.81 -15.79
N GLN A 118 -10.30 4.99 -15.41
CA GLN A 118 -9.56 4.20 -16.39
C GLN A 118 -10.54 3.13 -16.88
N VAL A 119 -11.45 3.59 -17.73
CA VAL A 119 -11.92 2.80 -18.85
C VAL A 119 -10.64 2.24 -19.46
N GLN A 120 -10.52 0.92 -19.55
CA GLN A 120 -9.74 0.34 -20.63
C GLN A 120 -10.41 0.87 -21.90
N THR A 121 -10.02 2.07 -22.32
CA THR A 121 -10.44 2.65 -23.58
C THR A 121 -9.85 1.69 -24.58
N GLY A 122 -10.66 0.77 -25.09
CA GLY A 122 -10.27 -0.02 -26.25
C GLY A 122 -9.73 0.93 -27.30
N SER A 123 -8.83 0.45 -28.16
CA SER A 123 -8.06 1.24 -29.12
C SER A 123 -8.84 2.38 -29.81
N ALA A 124 -10.16 2.21 -30.01
CA ALA A 124 -11.08 3.22 -30.53
C ALA A 124 -11.18 4.54 -29.72
N ASP A 125 -11.22 4.49 -28.39
CA ASP A 125 -11.38 5.71 -27.57
C ASP A 125 -10.07 6.49 -27.43
N GLU A 126 -8.91 5.80 -27.48
CA GLU A 126 -7.61 6.45 -27.59
C GLU A 126 -7.44 7.13 -28.95
N ILE A 127 -7.87 6.47 -30.04
CA ILE A 127 -7.86 7.06 -31.40
C ILE A 127 -8.72 8.33 -31.45
N ARG A 128 -9.85 8.41 -30.73
CA ARG A 128 -10.67 9.62 -30.65
C ARG A 128 -9.94 10.78 -29.99
N LYS A 129 -9.27 10.55 -28.85
CA LYS A 129 -8.47 11.58 -28.16
C LYS A 129 -7.33 12.09 -29.02
N PHE A 130 -6.61 11.20 -29.70
CA PHE A 130 -5.56 11.60 -30.64
C PHE A 130 -6.11 12.41 -31.82
N LYS A 131 -7.35 12.15 -32.25
CA LYS A 131 -7.99 12.92 -33.31
C LYS A 131 -8.34 14.34 -32.85
N GLU A 132 -8.82 14.50 -31.62
CA GLU A 132 -9.07 15.82 -31.04
C GLU A 132 -7.77 16.65 -30.97
N LEU A 133 -6.65 16.04 -30.57
CA LEU A 133 -5.35 16.72 -30.55
C LEU A 133 -4.87 17.15 -31.95
N LEU A 134 -5.22 16.40 -32.99
CA LEU A 134 -4.92 16.74 -34.39
C LEU A 134 -5.80 17.92 -34.85
N ASP A 135 -7.10 17.87 -34.53
CA ASP A 135 -8.06 18.92 -34.88
C ASP A 135 -7.73 20.24 -34.14
N GLU A 136 -7.17 20.16 -32.93
CA GLU A 136 -6.63 21.29 -32.17
C GLU A 136 -5.25 21.76 -32.65
N GLY A 137 -4.63 21.05 -33.60
CA GLY A 137 -3.30 21.38 -34.14
C GLY A 137 -2.15 21.18 -33.15
N ILE A 138 -2.37 20.42 -32.07
CA ILE A 138 -1.36 20.09 -31.06
C ILE A 138 -0.39 19.04 -31.58
N ILE A 139 -0.89 18.12 -32.40
CA ILE A 139 -0.09 17.08 -33.08
C ILE A 139 -0.26 17.16 -34.59
N THR A 140 0.68 16.60 -35.33
CA THR A 140 0.65 16.53 -36.79
C THR A 140 -0.07 15.27 -37.30
N GLU A 141 -0.50 15.28 -38.57
CA GLU A 141 -1.17 14.12 -39.19
C GLU A 141 -0.29 12.85 -39.17
N GLU A 142 1.04 13.00 -39.30
CA GLU A 142 2.00 11.89 -39.24
C GLU A 142 2.09 11.26 -37.84
N GLU A 143 2.09 12.08 -36.79
CA GLU A 143 2.11 11.63 -35.40
C GLU A 143 0.81 10.91 -35.05
N PHE A 144 -0.33 11.45 -35.50
CA PHE A 144 -1.64 10.81 -35.37
C PHE A 144 -1.67 9.44 -36.06
N ALA A 145 -1.19 9.36 -37.31
CA ALA A 145 -1.20 8.12 -38.09
C ALA A 145 -0.33 7.02 -37.46
N THR A 146 0.82 7.39 -36.90
CA THR A 146 1.73 6.46 -36.20
C THR A 146 1.05 5.88 -34.96
N LYS A 147 0.47 6.74 -34.12
CA LYS A 147 -0.23 6.32 -32.90
C LYS A 147 -1.47 5.49 -33.21
N LYS A 148 -2.21 5.82 -34.27
CA LYS A 148 -3.37 5.04 -34.72
C LYS A 148 -2.99 3.60 -35.12
N LYS A 149 -1.87 3.39 -35.82
CA LYS A 149 -1.39 2.04 -36.20
C LYS A 149 -0.96 1.23 -34.99
N GLU A 150 -0.19 1.85 -34.10
CA GLU A 150 0.28 1.25 -32.84
C GLU A 150 -0.92 0.76 -32.00
N LEU A 151 -1.96 1.59 -31.88
CA LEU A 151 -3.19 1.27 -31.14
C LEU A 151 -4.04 0.19 -31.83
N LEU A 152 -4.03 0.10 -33.15
CA LEU A 152 -4.76 -0.92 -33.92
C LEU A 152 -3.99 -2.26 -34.05
N GLY A 153 -2.72 -2.31 -33.63
CA GLY A 153 -1.88 -3.51 -33.71
C GLY A 153 -1.54 -3.91 -35.16
N LEU A 154 -1.40 -2.93 -36.06
CA LEU A 154 -1.16 -3.10 -37.50
C LEU A 154 0.26 -2.70 -37.93
#